data_AF-A0AB33KW49-F1
#
_entry.id   AF-A0AB33KW49-F1
#
_cell.length_a   1.000
_cell.length_b   1.000
_cell.length_c   1.000
_cell.angle_alpha   90.00
_cell.angle_beta   90.00
_cell.angle_gamma   90.00
#
_symmetry.space_group_name_H-M   'P 1'
#
loop_
_entity.id
_entity.type
_entity.pdbx_description
1 polymer ?
#
loop_
_entity_poly.entity_id
_entity_poly.type
_entity_poly.pdbx_seq_one_letter_code
_entity_poly.pdbx_strand_id
1 'polypeptide(L)' 'MAVKHTPTNEVHKGSKGGTTRCGFDTTEHPEHWVSTSESITCDKNGCKN' A
#
# COMPACT_ATOMS: atom_id res chain seq x y z
N MET A 1 0.20 -7.50 5.89
CA MET A 1 1.44 -6.84 5.48
C MET A 1 1.13 -5.41 5.10
N ALA A 2 2.11 -4.52 5.19
CA ALA A 2 1.98 -3.12 4.85
C ALA A 2 2.91 -2.80 3.68
N VAL A 3 2.45 -1.93 2.79
CA VAL A 3 3.21 -1.47 1.64
C VAL A 3 3.09 0.05 1.54
N LYS A 4 4.23 0.72 1.51
CA LYS A 4 4.34 2.18 1.40
C LYS A 4 4.40 2.57 -0.06
N HIS A 5 3.56 3.51 -0.44
CA HIS A 5 3.63 4.20 -1.71
C HIS A 5 4.57 5.40 -1.54
N THR A 6 5.76 5.35 -2.14
CA THR A 6 6.78 6.38 -2.01
C THR A 6 6.36 7.77 -2.54
N PRO A 7 5.55 7.91 -3.62
CA PRO A 7 5.14 9.21 -4.12
C PRO A 7 4.15 9.93 -3.20
N THR A 8 3.22 9.19 -2.57
CA THR A 8 2.22 9.78 -1.67
C THR A 8 2.60 9.69 -0.20
N ASN A 9 3.66 8.93 0.14
CA ASN A 9 4.04 8.57 1.50
C ASN A 9 2.94 7.86 2.31
N GLU A 10 1.93 7.33 1.64
CA GLU A 10 0.84 6.58 2.27
C GLU A 10 1.23 5.10 2.44
N VAL A 11 0.81 4.50 3.54
CA VAL A 11 1.01 3.10 3.85
C VAL A 11 -0.32 2.37 3.69
N HIS A 12 -0.35 1.42 2.77
CA HIS A 12 -1.53 0.64 2.40
C HIS A 12 -1.44 -0.77 2.98
N LYS A 13 -2.61 -1.34 3.31
CA LYS A 13 -2.74 -2.73 3.74
C LYS A 13 -2.65 -3.64 2.50
N GLY A 14 -1.56 -4.38 2.38
CA GLY A 14 -1.27 -5.19 1.20
C GLY A 14 0.19 -5.63 1.13
N SER A 15 0.57 -6.12 -0.05
CA SER A 15 1.92 -6.60 -0.36
C SER A 15 2.36 -6.00 -1.69
N LYS A 16 3.66 -5.76 -1.85
CA LYS A 16 4.24 -5.39 -3.16
C LYS A 16 4.06 -6.54 -4.16
N GLY A 17 3.65 -6.23 -5.40
CA GLY A 17 3.40 -7.23 -6.44
C GLY A 17 2.01 -7.87 -6.38
N GLY A 18 1.06 -7.24 -5.69
CA GLY A 18 -0.36 -7.63 -5.68
C GLY A 18 -1.27 -6.41 -5.58
N THR A 19 -2.50 -6.60 -5.14
CA THR A 19 -3.46 -5.50 -4.95
C THR A 19 -3.61 -5.16 -3.47
N THR A 20 -3.55 -3.87 -3.15
CA THR A 20 -3.87 -3.37 -1.81
C THR A 20 -5.37 -3.54 -1.52
N ARG A 21 -5.72 -3.58 -0.23
CA ARG A 21 -7.11 -3.78 0.20
C ARG A 21 -8.06 -2.62 -0.15
N CYS A 22 -7.51 -1.44 -0.47
CA CYS A 22 -8.30 -0.31 -0.95
C CYS A 22 -8.34 -0.21 -2.49
N GLY A 23 -7.78 -1.19 -3.20
CA GLY A 23 -7.91 -1.32 -4.66
C GLY A 23 -6.74 -0.79 -5.49
N PHE A 24 -5.65 -0.31 -4.89
CA PHE A 24 -4.44 0.01 -5.65
C PHE A 24 -3.72 -1.25 -6.10
N ASP A 25 -3.34 -1.29 -7.38
CA ASP A 25 -2.43 -2.30 -7.90
C ASP A 25 -0.99 -1.89 -7.62
N THR A 26 -0.24 -2.75 -6.93
CA THR A 26 1.19 -2.53 -6.63
C THR A 26 2.12 -3.15 -7.67
N THR A 27 1.55 -3.79 -8.69
CA THR A 27 2.25 -4.22 -9.90
C THR A 27 2.38 -3.07 -10.89
N GLU A 28 1.48 -2.08 -10.82
CA GLU A 28 1.64 -0.81 -11.52
C GLU A 28 2.71 0.03 -10.79
N HIS A 29 3.78 0.37 -11.51
CA HIS A 29 4.94 1.09 -10.96
C HIS A 29 5.53 0.43 -9.71
N PRO A 30 6.08 -0.79 -9.81
CA PRO A 30 6.60 -1.52 -8.66
C PRO A 30 7.72 -0.79 -7.93
N GLU A 31 8.41 0.16 -8.58
CA GLU A 31 9.39 1.07 -7.98
C GLU A 31 8.78 2.05 -6.97
N HIS A 32 7.49 2.38 -7.10
CA HIS A 32 6.78 3.26 -6.16
C HIS A 32 6.35 2.53 -4.88
N TRP A 33 6.40 1.20 -4.87
CA TRP A 33 5.90 0.38 -3.78
C TRP A 33 7.03 -0.28 -3.01
N VAL A 34 7.06 -0.06 -1.70
CA VAL A 34 8.06 -0.62 -0.78
C VAL A 34 7.35 -1.35 0.35
N SER A 35 7.70 -2.61 0.58
CA SER A 35 7.23 -3.35 1.75
C SER A 35 7.72 -2.66 3.02
N THR A 36 6.80 -2.32 3.91
CA THR A 36 7.11 -1.65 5.18
C THR A 36 6.43 -2.39 6.33
N SER A 37 6.92 -2.14 7.55
CA SER A 37 6.27 -2.55 8.80
C SER A 37 5.62 -1.38 9.52
N GLU A 38 5.59 -0.20 8.89
CA GLU A 38 4.87 0.98 9.39
C GLU A 38 3.36 0.70 9.52
N SER A 39 2.71 1.46 10.39
CA SER A 39 1.26 1.42 10.55
C SER A 39 0.56 1.87 9.26
N ILE A 40 -0.61 1.27 8.98
CA ILE A 40 -1.42 1.64 7.83
C ILE A 40 -1.92 3.08 8.01
N THR A 41 -1.46 3.99 7.15
CA THR A 41 -1.87 5.40 7.14
C THR A 41 -2.95 5.68 6.10
N CYS A 42 -3.21 4.75 5.17
CA CYS A 42 -4.27 4.91 4.20
C CYS A 42 -5.65 4.79 4.87
N ASP A 43 -6.38 5.91 4.90
CA ASP A 43 -7.76 6.00 5.37
C ASP A 43 -8.79 5.61 4.29
N LYS A 44 -8.35 5.16 3.10
CA LYS A 44 -9.28 4.67 2.08
C LYS A 44 -9.95 3.38 2.54
N ASN A 45 -11.24 3.30 2.20
CA ASN A 45 -12.13 2.23 2.61
C ASN A 45 -11.52 0.85 2.31
N GLY A 46 -11.47 -0.04 3.32
CA GLY A 46 -10.86 -1.37 3.23
C GLY A 46 -9.44 -1.49 3.81
N CYS A 47 -8.60 -0.44 3.81
CA CYS A 47 -7.26 -0.53 4.40
C CYS A 47 -7.26 -0.50 5.94
N LYS A 48 -8.16 0.26 6.55
CA LYS A 48 -8.27 0.43 8.01
C LYS A 48 -9.37 -0.41 8.67
N ASN A 49 -10.09 -1.24 7.89
CA ASN A 49 -11.12 -2.17 8.38
C ASN A 49 -10.53 -3.55 8.73
#